data_AF-J9A7N5-F1
#
_entry.id   AF-J9A7N5-F1
#
_cell.length_a   1.000
_cell.length_b   1.000
_cell.length_c   1.000
_cell.angle_alpha   90.00
_cell.angle_beta   90.00
_cell.angle_gamma   90.00
#
_symmetry.space_group_name_H-M   'P 1'
#
loop_
_entity.id
_entity.type
_entity.pdbx_description
1 polymer ?
#
loop_
_entity_poly.entity_id
_entity_poly.type
_entity_poly.pdbx_seq_one_letter_code
_entity_poly.pdbx_strand_id
1 'polypeptide(L)'
;ASKTQRKFSSCPIDCSYAVIVEAKRHAFVYWQPSAITSDLRNRKTGRRIGGVAKQQLISLSKPSEFCDANAVSENIVGIHADNEFLFILTTTDIFAVFLKDPQL
;
A
#
# COMPACT_ATOMS: atom_id res chain seq x y z
N ALA A 1 0.75 -7.26 10.65
CA ALA A 1 -0.39 -6.31 10.60
C ALA A 1 -1.66 -7.05 11.07
N SER A 2 -2.50 -6.44 11.92
CA SER A 2 -3.69 -7.08 12.52
C SER A 2 -4.93 -7.10 11.60
N LYS A 3 -4.72 -7.21 10.29
CA LYS A 3 -5.77 -7.15 9.27
C LYS A 3 -6.54 -8.49 9.22
N THR A 4 -7.61 -8.59 10.01
CA THR A 4 -8.36 -9.85 10.23
C THR A 4 -9.23 -10.27 9.05
N GLN A 5 -9.51 -9.36 8.11
CA GLN A 5 -10.31 -9.62 6.91
C GLN A 5 -9.46 -9.59 5.62
N ARG A 6 -8.19 -9.99 5.71
CA ARG A 6 -7.28 -10.03 4.58
C ARG A 6 -7.75 -11.05 3.53
N LYS A 7 -7.94 -10.58 2.30
CA LYS A 7 -8.19 -11.44 1.12
C LYS A 7 -6.90 -11.83 0.43
N PHE A 8 -6.04 -10.85 0.17
CA PHE A 8 -4.79 -11.05 -0.56
C PHE A 8 -3.62 -10.41 0.15
N SER A 9 -2.45 -10.96 -0.11
CA SER A 9 -1.18 -10.37 0.27
C SER A 9 -0.05 -10.78 -0.62
N SER A 10 0.86 -9.86 -0.83
CA SER A 10 2.09 -10.10 -1.57
C SER A 10 3.17 -9.15 -1.10
N CYS A 11 4.39 -9.44 -1.50
CA CYS A 11 5.52 -8.53 -1.48
C CYS A 11 6.35 -8.72 -2.77
N PRO A 12 7.10 -7.71 -3.21
CA PRO A 12 8.13 -7.86 -4.23
C PRO A 12 9.23 -8.83 -3.76
N ILE A 13 10.08 -9.26 -4.70
CA ILE A 13 11.17 -10.19 -4.41
C ILE A 13 12.21 -9.61 -3.45
N ASP A 14 12.42 -8.29 -3.49
CA ASP A 14 13.33 -7.57 -2.61
C ASP A 14 12.76 -7.28 -1.21
N CYS A 15 11.48 -7.61 -0.99
CA CYS A 15 10.73 -7.33 0.24
C CYS A 15 10.76 -5.85 0.68
N SER A 16 10.96 -4.91 -0.25
CA SER A 16 10.99 -3.46 0.03
C SER A 16 9.67 -2.91 0.60
N TYR A 17 8.55 -3.55 0.25
CA TYR A 17 7.24 -3.29 0.82
C TYR A 17 6.44 -4.59 0.99
N ALA A 18 5.29 -4.51 1.64
CA ALA A 18 4.30 -5.57 1.68
C ALA A 18 2.91 -4.98 1.43
N VAL A 19 2.05 -5.71 0.72
CA VAL A 19 0.69 -5.29 0.42
C VAL A 19 -0.29 -6.22 1.10
N ILE A 20 -1.32 -5.62 1.68
CA ILE A 20 -2.47 -6.34 2.22
C ILE A 20 -3.72 -5.73 1.63
N VAL A 21 -4.52 -6.54 0.95
CA VAL A 21 -5.85 -6.15 0.48
C VAL A 21 -6.89 -6.67 1.45
N GLU A 22 -7.69 -5.75 1.97
CA GLU A 22 -8.93 -6.06 2.68
C GLU A 22 -10.12 -5.75 1.75
N ALA A 23 -11.34 -5.99 2.21
CA ALA A 23 -12.53 -6.01 1.36
C ALA A 23 -12.73 -4.79 0.41
N LYS A 24 -13.43 -5.09 -0.69
CA LYS A 24 -13.78 -4.24 -1.85
C LYS A 24 -12.58 -3.70 -2.64
N ARG A 25 -12.02 -2.54 -2.26
CA ARG A 25 -11.25 -1.68 -3.19
C ARG A 25 -10.03 -0.98 -2.60
N HIS A 26 -9.56 -1.48 -1.46
CA HIS A 26 -8.49 -0.87 -0.69
C HIS A 26 -7.28 -1.80 -0.60
N ALA A 27 -6.12 -1.32 -1.03
CA ALA A 27 -4.85 -1.99 -0.82
C ALA A 27 -3.99 -1.17 0.16
N PHE A 28 -3.57 -1.81 1.25
CA PHE A 28 -2.67 -1.21 2.23
C PHE A 28 -1.24 -1.60 1.87
N VAL A 29 -0.38 -0.61 1.64
CA VAL A 29 1.06 -0.79 1.38
C VAL A 29 1.83 -0.48 2.65
N TYR A 30 2.67 -1.39 3.08
CA TYR A 30 3.55 -1.30 4.25
C TYR A 30 4.99 -1.23 3.78
N TRP A 31 5.66 -0.13 4.07
CA TRP A 31 7.05 0.10 3.68
C TRP A 31 8.01 -0.31 4.80
N GLN A 32 9.22 -0.71 4.43
CA GLN A 32 10.29 -0.89 5.41
C GLN A 32 10.59 0.41 6.18
N PRO A 33 11.17 0.33 7.39
CA PRO A 33 11.57 1.52 8.14
C PRO A 33 12.61 2.34 7.39
N SER A 34 12.35 3.61 7.22
CA SER A 34 13.31 4.56 6.67
C SER A 34 13.87 5.47 7.76
N ALA A 35 15.12 5.91 7.58
CA ALA A 35 15.79 6.75 8.57
C ALA A 35 15.05 8.07 8.77
N ILE A 36 14.99 8.53 10.03
CA ILE A 36 14.41 9.82 10.38
C ILE A 36 15.47 10.77 10.93
N THR A 37 15.38 12.03 10.54
CA THR A 37 16.29 13.09 11.00
C THR A 37 15.82 13.74 12.30
N SER A 38 14.56 13.54 12.69
CA SER A 38 13.97 14.06 13.91
C SER A 38 14.31 13.23 15.15
N ASP A 39 14.32 13.84 16.34
CA ASP A 39 14.49 13.12 17.62
C ASP A 39 13.18 12.49 18.08
N LEU A 40 12.74 11.44 17.40
CA LEU A 40 11.59 10.65 17.82
C LEU A 40 12.00 9.68 18.93
N ARG A 41 11.25 9.65 20.04
CA ARG A 41 11.49 8.74 21.16
C ARG A 41 10.24 7.96 21.53
N ASN A 42 10.43 6.70 21.89
CA ASN A 42 9.37 5.89 22.44
C ASN A 42 9.02 6.39 23.85
N ARG A 43 7.78 6.85 24.06
CA ARG A 43 7.33 7.44 25.33
C ARG A 43 7.45 6.50 26.54
N LYS A 44 7.30 5.19 26.35
CA LYS A 44 7.34 4.21 27.45
C LYS A 44 8.76 3.85 27.88
N THR A 45 9.69 3.78 26.93
CA THR A 45 11.06 3.29 27.16
C THR A 45 12.13 4.39 27.09
N GLY A 46 11.78 5.57 26.60
CA GLY A 46 12.72 6.67 26.34
C GLY A 46 13.65 6.42 25.15
N ARG A 47 13.62 5.24 24.52
CA ARG A 47 14.52 4.86 23.43
C ARG A 47 14.31 5.74 22.21
N ARG A 48 15.41 6.26 21.66
CA ARG A 48 15.42 6.99 20.38
C ARG A 48 15.13 6.03 19.22
N ILE A 49 14.24 6.46 18.34
CA ILE A 49 13.82 5.72 17.15
C ILE A 49 14.69 6.17 15.97
N GLY A 50 15.43 5.24 15.37
CA GLY A 50 16.31 5.54 14.24
C GLY A 50 15.62 5.56 12.88
N GLY A 51 14.44 4.93 12.78
CA GLY A 51 13.66 4.89 11.54
C GLY A 51 12.21 4.51 11.77
N VAL A 52 11.36 4.88 10.82
CA VAL A 52 9.90 4.71 10.90
C VAL A 52 9.41 4.04 9.63
N ALA A 53 8.69 2.92 9.80
CA ALA A 53 7.96 2.28 8.72
C ALA A 53 6.69 3.08 8.40
N LYS A 54 6.30 3.10 7.12
CA LYS A 54 5.12 3.83 6.65
C LYS A 54 4.03 2.88 6.19
N GLN A 55 2.79 3.32 6.35
CA GLN A 55 1.63 2.67 5.75
C GLN A 55 0.95 3.65 4.80
N GLN A 56 0.64 3.22 3.59
CA GLN A 56 -0.18 3.96 2.63
C GLN A 56 -1.43 3.17 2.26
N LEU A 57 -2.50 3.88 1.92
CA LEU A 57 -3.75 3.32 1.42
C LEU A 57 -3.90 3.69 -0.05
N ILE A 58 -4.03 2.68 -0.90
CA ILE A 58 -4.45 2.83 -2.28
C ILE A 58 -5.95 2.59 -2.34
N SER A 59 -6.68 3.59 -2.85
CA SER A 59 -8.11 3.53 -3.13
C SER A 59 -8.31 3.60 -4.63
N LEU A 60 -8.91 2.57 -5.22
CA LEU A 60 -9.11 2.51 -6.67
C LEU A 60 -10.22 3.49 -7.13
N SER A 61 -9.90 4.32 -8.13
CA SER A 61 -10.83 5.22 -8.80
C SER A 61 -10.56 5.23 -10.31
N LYS A 62 -11.60 5.48 -11.11
CA LYS A 62 -11.54 5.62 -12.57
C LYS A 62 -12.05 7.00 -12.99
N PRO A 63 -11.52 7.60 -14.06
CA PRO A 63 -12.12 8.77 -14.67
C PRO A 63 -13.52 8.40 -15.19
N SER A 64 -14.49 9.28 -14.97
CA SER A 64 -15.81 9.22 -15.60
C SER A 64 -15.84 10.05 -16.88
N GLU A 65 -16.87 9.86 -17.70
CA GLU A 65 -17.15 10.67 -18.90
C GLU A 65 -17.22 12.17 -18.60
N PHE A 66 -17.50 12.55 -17.34
CA PHE A 66 -17.59 13.92 -16.87
C PHE A 66 -16.31 14.46 -16.20
N CYS A 67 -15.16 13.80 -16.41
CA CYS A 67 -13.84 14.20 -15.87
C CYS A 67 -13.72 14.18 -14.34
N ASP A 68 -14.70 13.61 -13.62
CA ASP A 68 -14.64 13.31 -12.20
C ASP A 68 -14.14 11.87 -11.96
N ALA A 69 -13.37 11.67 -10.89
CA ALA A 69 -12.86 10.35 -10.54
C ALA A 69 -13.90 9.60 -9.69
N ASN A 70 -14.50 8.56 -10.27
CA ASN A 70 -15.45 7.70 -9.58
C ASN A 70 -14.75 6.52 -8.92
N ALA A 71 -15.13 6.23 -7.68
CA ALA A 71 -14.57 5.11 -6.95
C ALA A 71 -15.00 3.79 -7.60
N VAL A 72 -14.04 2.88 -7.81
CA VAL A 72 -14.30 1.55 -8.36
C VAL A 72 -15.26 0.80 -7.44
N SER A 73 -16.30 0.21 -8.01
CA SER A 73 -17.34 -0.54 -7.27
C SER A 73 -17.01 -2.02 -7.16
N GLU A 74 -16.23 -2.50 -8.12
CA GLU A 74 -15.80 -3.86 -8.32
C GLU A 74 -14.83 -4.29 -7.22
N ASN A 75 -14.90 -5.57 -6.87
CA ASN A 75 -13.99 -6.14 -5.90
C ASN A 75 -12.61 -6.35 -6.54
N ILE A 76 -11.56 -6.12 -5.76
CA ILE A 76 -10.24 -6.68 -6.04
C ILE A 76 -10.35 -8.20 -5.95
N VAL A 77 -9.89 -8.89 -7.00
CA VAL A 77 -9.89 -10.36 -7.12
C VAL A 77 -8.48 -10.94 -7.21
N GLY A 78 -7.45 -10.11 -7.32
CA GLY A 78 -6.06 -10.53 -7.28
C GLY A 78 -5.09 -9.36 -7.19
N ILE A 79 -3.86 -9.65 -6.76
CA ILE A 79 -2.75 -8.70 -6.77
C ILE A 79 -1.45 -9.40 -7.18
N HIS A 80 -0.54 -8.64 -7.76
CA HIS A 80 0.85 -9.04 -7.98
C HIS A 80 1.77 -7.87 -7.62
N ALA A 81 2.72 -8.12 -6.71
CA ALA A 81 3.67 -7.11 -6.26
C ALA A 81 5.01 -7.35 -6.94
N ASP A 82 5.44 -6.39 -7.74
CA ASP A 82 6.78 -6.28 -8.33
C ASP A 82 7.54 -5.14 -7.63
N ASN A 83 8.85 -5.03 -7.85
CA ASN A 83 9.71 -4.07 -7.17
C ASN A 83 9.24 -2.62 -7.41
N GLU A 84 8.80 -2.29 -8.62
CA GLU A 84 8.40 -0.93 -9.00
C GLU A 84 6.88 -0.75 -9.14
N PHE A 85 6.15 -1.84 -9.36
CA PHE A 85 4.72 -1.78 -9.64
C PHE A 85 3.94 -2.75 -8.76
N LEU A 86 2.79 -2.27 -8.28
CA LEU A 86 1.74 -3.14 -7.76
C LEU A 86 0.64 -3.25 -8.81
N PHE A 87 0.42 -4.46 -9.30
CA PHE A 87 -0.71 -4.78 -10.15
C PHE A 87 -1.90 -5.22 -9.30
N ILE A 88 -3.06 -4.60 -9.55
CA ILE A 88 -4.31 -4.89 -8.86
C ILE A 88 -5.34 -5.29 -9.90
N LEU A 89 -5.83 -6.52 -9.81
CA LEU A 89 -6.83 -7.09 -10.71
C LEU A 89 -8.22 -6.94 -10.08
N THR A 90 -9.16 -6.35 -10.82
CA THR A 90 -10.60 -6.42 -10.56
C THR A 90 -11.25 -7.38 -11.54
N THR A 91 -12.57 -7.55 -11.47
CA THR A 91 -13.33 -8.35 -12.45
C THR A 91 -13.37 -7.74 -13.85
N THR A 92 -13.03 -6.46 -13.97
CA THR A 92 -13.21 -5.65 -15.19
C THR A 92 -11.90 -5.06 -15.71
N ASP A 93 -10.93 -4.78 -14.83
CA ASP A 93 -9.73 -4.04 -15.18
C ASP A 93 -8.50 -4.54 -14.41
N ILE A 94 -7.33 -4.16 -14.94
CA ILE A 94 -6.05 -4.25 -14.25
C ILE A 94 -5.53 -2.83 -14.03
N PHE A 95 -5.22 -2.52 -12.77
CA PHE A 95 -4.54 -1.29 -12.38
C PHE A 95 -3.05 -1.59 -12.20
N ALA A 96 -2.19 -0.74 -12.76
CA ALA A 96 -0.77 -0.73 -12.47
C ALA A 96 -0.47 0.51 -11.62
N VAL A 97 -0.06 0.31 -10.37
CA VAL A 97 0.31 1.39 -9.46
C VAL A 97 1.82 1.46 -9.39
N PHE A 98 2.41 2.55 -9.88
CA PHE A 98 3.84 2.79 -9.71
C PHE A 98 4.13 3.12 -8.24
N LEU A 99 4.98 2.31 -7.62
CA LEU A 99 5.35 2.39 -6.23
C LEU A 99 6.80 2.85 -6.13
N LYS A 100 7.00 4.16 -6.09
CA LYS A 100 8.29 4.75 -5.73
C LYS A 100 8.28 5.07 -4.23
N ASP A 101 9.32 4.67 -3.51
CA ASP A 101 9.50 5.15 -2.13
C ASP A 101 9.57 6.68 -2.17
N PRO A 102 8.65 7.40 -1.50
CA PRO A 102 8.62 8.87 -1.51
C PRO A 102 9.87 9.54 -0.89
N GLN A 103 10.84 8.77 -0.40
CA GLN A 103 12.12 9.29 0.12
C GLN A 103 13.34 9.07 -0.79
N LEU A 104 13.14 8.56 -2.01
CA LEU A 104 14.14 8.51 -3.09
C LEU A 104 13.85 9.49 -4.23
#